data_AF-A0A6A8G0X9-F1
#
_entry.id   AF-A0A6A8G0X9-F1
#
_cell.length_a   1.000
_cell.length_b   1.000
_cell.length_c   1.000
_cell.angle_alpha   90.00
_cell.angle_beta   90.00
_cell.angle_gamma   90.00
#
_symmetry.space_group_name_H-M   'P 1'
#
loop_
_entity.id
_entity.type
_entity.pdbx_description
1 polymer ?
#
loop_
_entity_poly.entity_id
_entity_poly.type
_entity_poly.pdbx_seq_one_letter_code
_entity_poly.pdbx_strand_id
1 'polypeptide(L)'
;MGFKNNLTSNLTNKIGNSVFKIENVDGKGAMPTTIQELRERRQRAEAIVKRKSLMSSTMSVVPIPGLDFGVDLKLMKDIIEDVNKIYGLDHKQVNSLGDDVKERIMSAAAIQGSQFIGKRISSAFLKIVIRDVAKRTAAKQTKWFPVVGQAVSASISY
;
A
#
# COMPACT_ATOMS: atom_id res chain seq x y z
N MET A 1 29.43 10.10 -15.90
CA MET A 1 27.99 9.96 -15.61
C MET A 1 27.53 11.06 -14.64
N GLY A 2 27.39 12.33 -15.08
CA GLY A 2 27.17 13.46 -14.13
C GLY A 2 26.06 14.46 -14.49
N PHE A 3 25.51 14.43 -15.70
CA PHE A 3 24.55 15.45 -16.17
C PHE A 3 23.07 15.09 -16.00
N LYS A 4 22.74 13.84 -15.65
CA LYS A 4 21.34 13.38 -15.55
C LYS A 4 20.68 13.57 -14.17
N ASN A 5 21.44 13.86 -13.12
CA ASN A 5 20.89 13.91 -11.75
C ASN A 5 20.30 15.28 -11.37
N ASN A 6 20.82 16.38 -11.94
CA ASN A 6 20.35 17.73 -11.63
C ASN A 6 19.09 18.14 -12.39
N LEU A 7 18.84 17.55 -13.56
CA LEU A 7 17.65 17.88 -14.35
C LEU A 7 16.39 17.24 -13.75
N THR A 8 16.51 15.97 -13.35
CA THR A 8 15.41 15.16 -12.82
C THR A 8 14.96 15.61 -11.43
N SER A 9 15.88 16.06 -10.57
CA SER A 9 15.55 16.58 -9.23
C SER A 9 14.85 17.94 -9.31
N ASN A 10 15.33 18.83 -10.17
CA ASN A 10 14.70 20.15 -10.36
C ASN A 10 13.34 20.06 -11.05
N LEU A 11 13.15 19.13 -12.01
CA LEU A 11 11.85 18.92 -12.64
C LEU A 11 10.84 18.31 -11.66
N THR A 12 11.26 17.31 -10.88
CA THR A 12 10.42 16.67 -9.85
C THR A 12 10.00 17.67 -8.78
N ASN A 13 10.93 18.50 -8.29
CA ASN A 13 10.65 19.50 -7.27
C ASN A 13 9.79 20.66 -7.81
N LYS A 14 10.03 21.10 -9.06
CA LYS A 14 9.27 22.20 -9.66
C LYS A 14 7.85 21.77 -10.00
N ILE A 15 7.66 20.63 -10.65
CA ILE A 15 6.33 20.10 -11.00
C ILE A 15 5.57 19.70 -9.73
N GLY A 16 6.23 19.04 -8.77
CA GLY A 16 5.62 18.66 -7.49
C GLY A 16 5.11 19.86 -6.70
N ASN A 17 5.87 20.96 -6.65
CA ASN A 17 5.50 22.12 -5.87
C ASN A 17 4.54 23.08 -6.62
N SER A 18 4.70 23.27 -7.92
CA SER A 18 3.88 24.22 -8.71
C SER A 18 2.53 23.66 -9.13
N VAL A 19 2.40 22.35 -9.36
CA VAL A 19 1.14 21.74 -9.84
C VAL A 19 0.28 21.25 -8.67
N PHE A 20 0.88 20.88 -7.54
CA PHE A 20 0.15 20.15 -6.50
C PHE A 20 0.11 20.80 -5.12
N LYS A 21 0.73 21.96 -4.89
CA LYS A 21 0.78 22.64 -3.57
C LYS A 21 1.00 21.61 -2.45
N ILE A 22 2.02 20.77 -2.57
CA ILE A 22 2.32 19.78 -1.53
C ILE A 22 2.79 20.60 -0.34
N GLU A 23 1.96 20.72 0.69
CA GLU A 23 2.40 21.23 1.98
C GLU A 23 3.40 20.19 2.50
N ASN A 24 4.68 20.55 2.49
CA ASN A 24 5.71 19.71 3.07
C ASN A 24 5.43 19.72 4.58
N VAL A 25 5.07 18.55 5.12
CA VAL A 25 4.80 18.43 6.55
C VAL A 25 6.16 18.36 7.26
N ASP A 26 6.80 19.53 7.36
CA ASP A 26 8.14 19.69 7.91
C ASP A 26 8.07 19.85 9.42
N GLY A 27 7.88 18.72 10.12
CA GLY A 27 8.01 18.61 11.57
C GLY A 27 6.87 17.88 12.27
N LYS A 28 7.17 17.33 13.46
CA LYS A 28 6.20 16.68 14.35
C LYS A 28 5.32 17.75 15.01
N GLY A 29 4.03 17.79 14.69
CA GLY A 29 3.06 18.62 15.40
C GLY A 29 2.82 18.11 16.84
N ALA A 30 2.28 18.96 17.71
CA ALA A 30 1.76 18.50 19.01
C ALA A 30 0.55 17.57 18.80
N MET A 31 0.36 16.60 19.70
CA MET A 31 -0.81 15.72 19.67
C MET A 31 -2.09 16.56 19.88
N PRO A 32 -3.15 16.32 19.11
CA PRO A 32 -4.37 17.09 19.22
C PRO A 32 -5.06 16.84 20.57
N THR A 33 -5.46 17.92 21.25
CA THR A 33 -6.10 17.85 22.57
C THR A 33 -7.61 18.11 22.50
N THR A 34 -8.10 18.65 21.38
CA THR A 34 -9.52 18.99 21.19
C THR A 34 -10.14 18.35 19.95
N ILE A 35 -11.48 18.20 19.96
CA ILE A 35 -12.23 17.64 18.82
C ILE A 35 -12.18 18.56 17.60
N GLN A 36 -12.19 19.89 17.80
CA GLN A 36 -12.04 20.83 16.69
C GLN A 36 -10.69 20.63 15.99
N GLU A 37 -9.62 20.53 16.78
CA GLU A 37 -8.26 20.33 16.30
C GLU A 37 -8.09 18.99 15.55
N LEU A 38 -8.76 17.93 16.00
CA LEU A 38 -8.83 16.65 15.29
C LEU A 38 -9.53 16.77 13.94
N ARG A 39 -10.62 17.55 13.86
CA ARG A 39 -11.38 17.76 12.62
C ARG A 39 -10.58 18.56 11.60
N GLU A 40 -9.86 19.60 12.03
CA GLU A 40 -8.97 20.38 11.18
C GLU A 40 -7.81 19.54 10.64
N ARG A 41 -7.18 18.73 11.50
CA ARG A 41 -6.13 17.79 11.09
C ARG A 41 -6.65 16.74 10.12
N ARG A 42 -7.88 16.24 10.33
CA ARG A 42 -8.54 15.33 9.40
C ARG A 42 -8.70 15.95 8.02
N GLN A 43 -9.18 17.19 7.94
CA GLN A 43 -9.34 17.89 6.65
C GLN A 43 -7.99 18.07 5.94
N ARG A 44 -6.93 18.41 6.68
CA ARG A 44 -5.56 18.49 6.12
C ARG A 44 -5.05 17.14 5.61
N ALA A 45 -5.23 16.07 6.38
CA ALA A 45 -4.84 14.72 5.99
C ALA A 45 -5.59 14.27 4.72
N GLU A 46 -6.90 14.49 4.66
CA GLU A 46 -7.72 14.17 3.47
C GLU A 46 -7.27 14.95 2.23
N ALA A 47 -6.89 16.22 2.37
CA ALA A 47 -6.38 17.03 1.27
C ALA A 47 -5.04 16.49 0.72
N ILE A 48 -4.12 16.07 1.58
CA ILE A 48 -2.83 15.49 1.19
C ILE A 48 -3.03 14.15 0.47
N VAL A 49 -3.86 13.26 1.04
CA VAL A 49 -4.18 11.97 0.42
C VAL A 49 -4.77 12.18 -0.98
N LYS A 50 -5.73 13.11 -1.12
CA LYS A 50 -6.37 13.42 -2.40
C LYS A 50 -5.36 13.94 -3.44
N ARG A 51 -4.47 14.85 -3.05
CA ARG A 51 -3.43 15.41 -3.95
C ARG A 51 -2.43 14.34 -4.40
N LYS A 52 -1.94 13.52 -3.48
CA LYS A 52 -0.99 12.44 -3.79
C LYS A 52 -1.61 11.32 -4.61
N SER A 53 -2.88 11.00 -4.38
CA SER A 53 -3.63 10.05 -5.21
C SER A 53 -3.75 10.52 -6.66
N LEU A 54 -4.05 11.82 -6.88
CA LEU A 54 -4.09 12.40 -8.22
C LEU A 54 -2.73 12.33 -8.93
N MET A 55 -1.62 12.54 -8.23
CA MET A 55 -0.28 12.33 -8.79
C MET A 55 -0.03 10.86 -9.16
N SER A 56 -0.39 9.93 -8.28
CA SER A 56 -0.19 8.49 -8.50
C SER A 56 -0.83 8.04 -9.82
N SER A 57 -2.03 8.53 -10.11
CA SER A 57 -2.74 8.23 -11.36
C SER A 57 -1.97 8.68 -12.61
N THR A 58 -1.14 9.72 -12.50
CA THR A 58 -0.29 10.17 -13.63
C THR A 58 1.00 9.36 -13.77
N MET A 59 1.53 8.81 -12.67
CA MET A 59 2.76 8.01 -12.68
C MET A 59 2.52 6.58 -13.20
N SER A 60 1.32 6.03 -13.01
CA SER A 60 0.92 4.67 -13.40
C SER A 60 0.76 4.46 -14.93
N VAL A 61 1.10 5.47 -15.75
CA VAL A 61 0.98 5.40 -17.23
C VAL A 61 2.17 4.66 -17.88
N VAL A 62 3.23 4.35 -17.12
CA VAL A 62 4.45 3.72 -17.65
C VAL A 62 4.36 2.19 -17.55
N PRO A 63 4.30 1.43 -18.66
CA PRO A 63 4.12 -0.02 -18.62
C PRO A 63 5.44 -0.73 -18.31
N ILE A 64 5.83 -0.78 -17.03
CA ILE A 64 6.97 -1.58 -16.56
C ILE A 64 6.48 -2.62 -15.55
N PRO A 65 6.50 -3.92 -15.90
CA PRO A 65 6.06 -4.99 -15.01
C PRO A 65 6.78 -4.92 -13.65
N GLY A 66 6.03 -4.74 -12.57
CA GLY A 66 6.54 -4.76 -11.19
C GLY A 66 7.09 -3.43 -10.65
N LEU A 67 7.36 -2.42 -11.49
CA LEU A 67 7.79 -1.10 -11.02
C LEU A 67 6.65 -0.36 -10.32
N ASP A 68 5.45 -0.41 -10.90
CA ASP A 68 4.25 0.26 -10.39
C ASP A 68 3.96 -0.12 -8.94
N PHE A 69 4.10 -1.41 -8.60
CA PHE A 69 3.90 -1.91 -7.24
C PHE A 69 4.87 -1.29 -6.22
N GLY A 70 6.15 -1.15 -6.57
CA GLY A 70 7.15 -0.56 -5.67
C GLY A 70 6.92 0.93 -5.45
N VAL A 71 6.53 1.64 -6.51
CA VAL A 71 6.19 3.07 -6.46
C VAL A 71 4.93 3.30 -5.62
N ASP A 72 3.89 2.49 -5.83
CA ASP A 72 2.64 2.55 -5.08
C ASP A 72 2.84 2.29 -3.58
N LEU A 73 3.67 1.30 -3.23
CA LEU A 73 4.03 1.02 -1.83
C LEU A 73 4.82 2.17 -1.19
N LYS A 74 5.78 2.73 -1.93
CA LYS A 74 6.54 3.89 -1.45
C LYS A 74 5.61 5.08 -1.23
N LEU A 75 4.73 5.37 -2.17
CA LEU A 75 3.77 6.47 -2.06
C LEU A 75 2.83 6.27 -0.87
N MET A 76 2.34 5.05 -0.66
CA MET A 76 1.52 4.70 0.50
C MET A 76 2.28 4.95 1.81
N LYS A 77 3.54 4.52 1.90
CA LYS A 77 4.40 4.77 3.07
C LYS A 77 4.58 6.27 3.32
N ASP A 78 4.86 7.03 2.27
CA ASP A 78 5.07 8.48 2.35
C ASP A 78 3.77 9.18 2.83
N ILE A 79 2.60 8.75 2.35
CA ILE A 79 1.29 9.25 2.82
C ILE A 79 1.08 8.95 4.31
N ILE A 80 1.36 7.71 4.75
CA ILE A 80 1.21 7.30 6.15
C ILE A 80 2.12 8.16 7.05
N GLU A 81 3.35 8.41 6.61
CA GLU A 81 4.30 9.24 7.36
C GLU A 81 3.81 10.69 7.50
N ASP A 82 3.32 11.29 6.41
CA ASP A 82 2.77 12.65 6.43
C ASP A 82 1.55 12.76 7.35
N VAL A 83 0.64 11.77 7.29
CA VAL A 83 -0.51 11.70 8.20
C VAL A 83 -0.04 11.61 9.65
N ASN A 84 0.93 10.75 9.96
CA ASN A 84 1.47 10.63 11.32
C ASN A 84 2.05 11.96 11.81
N LYS A 85 2.79 12.70 10.97
CA LYS A 85 3.33 14.02 11.33
C LYS A 85 2.23 15.04 11.62
N ILE A 86 1.14 15.06 10.84
CA ILE A 86 -0.04 15.93 11.06
C ILE A 86 -0.66 15.69 12.44
N TYR A 87 -0.77 14.42 12.84
CA TYR A 87 -1.33 14.03 14.14
C TYR A 87 -0.32 14.06 15.29
N GLY A 88 0.94 14.40 15.02
CA GLY A 88 2.00 14.41 16.03
C GLY A 88 2.41 13.02 16.50
N LEU A 89 2.10 11.98 15.72
CA LEU A 89 2.44 10.59 16.01
C LEU A 89 3.86 10.30 15.52
N ASP A 90 4.68 9.71 16.39
CA ASP A 90 6.01 9.27 16.01
C ASP A 90 5.98 7.90 15.32
N HIS A 91 6.72 7.74 14.22
CA HIS A 91 6.75 6.49 13.45
C HIS A 91 7.33 5.32 14.26
N LYS A 92 8.20 5.60 15.26
CA LYS A 92 8.68 4.59 16.20
C LYS A 92 7.63 4.30 17.28
N GLN A 93 6.90 5.30 17.78
CA GLN A 93 5.74 5.07 18.67
C GLN A 93 4.69 4.15 18.04
N VAL A 94 4.38 4.33 16.74
CA VAL A 94 3.40 3.48 16.03
C VAL A 94 3.90 2.03 15.85
N ASN A 95 5.21 1.86 15.67
CA ASN A 95 5.82 0.53 15.56
C ASN A 95 6.12 -0.13 16.92
N SER A 96 6.22 0.67 18.00
CA SER A 96 6.46 0.21 19.37
C SER A 96 5.19 0.05 20.19
N LEU A 97 4.00 0.15 19.59
CA LEU A 97 2.79 -0.30 20.28
C LEU A 97 2.94 -1.78 20.62
N GLY A 98 2.68 -2.13 21.89
CA GLY A 98 2.66 -3.51 22.34
C GLY A 98 1.70 -4.36 21.51
N ASP A 99 1.97 -5.65 21.42
CA ASP A 99 1.27 -6.58 20.53
C ASP A 99 -0.25 -6.54 20.76
N ASP A 100 -0.71 -6.37 22.00
CA ASP A 100 -2.13 -6.22 22.33
C ASP A 100 -2.80 -5.02 21.65
N VAL A 101 -2.10 -3.89 21.54
CA VAL A 101 -2.67 -2.69 20.92
C VAL A 101 -2.62 -2.81 19.41
N LYS A 102 -1.56 -3.41 18.86
CA LYS A 102 -1.50 -3.76 17.43
C LYS A 102 -2.62 -4.71 17.06
N GLU A 103 -2.87 -5.74 17.85
CA GLU A 103 -3.94 -6.71 17.62
C GLU A 103 -5.31 -6.03 17.64
N ARG A 104 -5.57 -5.13 18.59
CA ARG A 104 -6.82 -4.35 18.64
C ARG A 104 -6.98 -3.43 17.43
N ILE A 105 -5.91 -2.73 17.03
CA ILE A 105 -5.91 -1.87 15.84
C ILE A 105 -6.13 -2.71 14.58
N MET A 106 -5.42 -3.82 14.43
CA MET A 106 -5.57 -4.73 13.29
C MET A 106 -6.96 -5.36 13.26
N SER A 107 -7.51 -5.75 14.41
CA SER A 107 -8.86 -6.30 14.50
C SER A 107 -9.92 -5.26 14.13
N ALA A 108 -9.80 -4.03 14.65
CA ALA A 108 -10.68 -2.93 14.27
C ALA A 108 -10.58 -2.58 12.78
N ALA A 109 -9.35 -2.53 12.25
CA ALA A 109 -9.09 -2.32 10.83
C ALA A 109 -9.62 -3.48 9.98
N ALA A 110 -9.51 -4.72 10.44
CA ALA A 110 -10.03 -5.90 9.76
C ALA A 110 -11.57 -5.92 9.77
N ILE A 111 -12.22 -5.53 10.86
CA ILE A 111 -13.68 -5.41 10.91
C ILE A 111 -14.15 -4.34 9.93
N GLN A 112 -13.59 -3.13 10.02
CA GLN A 112 -13.96 -2.02 9.15
C GLN A 112 -13.62 -2.33 7.68
N GLY A 113 -12.45 -2.92 7.44
CA GLY A 113 -11.96 -3.33 6.13
C GLY A 113 -12.76 -4.48 5.54
N SER A 114 -13.15 -5.48 6.34
CA SER A 114 -13.94 -6.65 5.89
C SER A 114 -15.28 -6.23 5.28
N GLN A 115 -15.91 -5.19 5.81
CA GLN A 115 -17.13 -4.61 5.24
C GLN A 115 -16.91 -3.98 3.85
N PHE A 116 -15.70 -3.50 3.56
CA PHE A 116 -15.30 -3.01 2.23
C PHE A 116 -14.84 -4.14 1.30
N ILE A 117 -14.13 -5.13 1.83
CA ILE A 117 -13.59 -6.30 1.12
C ILE A 117 -14.73 -7.13 0.51
N GLY A 118 -15.80 -7.40 1.28
CA GLY A 118 -16.96 -8.17 0.81
C GLY A 118 -17.73 -7.51 -0.34
N LYS A 119 -17.57 -6.20 -0.55
CA LYS A 119 -18.29 -5.44 -1.60
C LYS A 119 -17.49 -5.23 -2.88
N ARG A 120 -16.15 -5.43 -2.89
CA ARG A 120 -15.29 -5.02 -4.00
C ARG A 120 -14.15 -5.97 -4.39
N ILE A 121 -14.07 -7.17 -3.82
CA ILE A 121 -13.13 -8.17 -4.35
C ILE A 121 -13.64 -8.70 -5.69
N SER A 122 -12.81 -8.55 -6.73
CA SER A 122 -13.02 -9.23 -8.00
C SER A 122 -12.75 -10.73 -7.86
N SER A 123 -13.59 -11.56 -8.48
CA SER A 123 -13.38 -13.00 -8.59
C SER A 123 -12.02 -13.36 -9.22
N ALA A 124 -11.47 -12.48 -10.06
CA ALA A 124 -10.13 -12.65 -10.64
C ALA A 124 -9.02 -12.53 -9.59
N PHE A 125 -9.11 -11.55 -8.69
CA PHE A 125 -8.14 -11.37 -7.60
C PHE A 125 -8.18 -12.57 -6.65
N LEU A 126 -9.39 -13.03 -6.29
CA LEU A 126 -9.56 -14.21 -5.44
C LEU A 126 -8.95 -15.47 -6.06
N LYS A 127 -9.16 -15.70 -7.37
CA LYS A 127 -8.54 -16.82 -8.10
C LYS A 127 -7.02 -16.76 -8.08
N ILE A 128 -6.42 -15.57 -8.22
CA ILE A 128 -4.96 -15.41 -8.17
C ILE A 128 -4.43 -15.79 -6.79
N VAL A 129 -5.04 -15.28 -5.72
CA VAL A 129 -4.64 -15.57 -4.34
C VAL A 129 -4.80 -17.06 -4.03
N ILE A 130 -5.95 -17.64 -4.35
CA ILE A 130 -6.20 -19.09 -4.16
C ILE A 130 -5.18 -19.91 -4.95
N ARG A 131 -4.89 -19.54 -6.20
CA ARG A 131 -3.91 -20.26 -7.03
C ARG A 131 -2.51 -20.16 -6.45
N ASP A 132 -2.09 -19.01 -5.92
CA ASP A 132 -0.76 -18.86 -5.32
C ASP A 132 -0.63 -19.67 -4.04
N VAL A 133 -1.65 -19.64 -3.16
CA VAL A 133 -1.70 -20.47 -1.95
C VAL A 133 -1.71 -21.94 -2.32
N ALA A 134 -2.55 -22.36 -3.27
CA ALA A 134 -2.62 -23.74 -3.74
C ALA A 134 -1.29 -24.21 -4.35
N LYS A 135 -0.61 -23.37 -5.14
CA LYS A 135 0.73 -23.67 -5.67
C LYS A 135 1.75 -23.83 -4.54
N ARG A 136 1.76 -22.95 -3.54
CA ARG A 136 2.70 -23.03 -2.41
C ARG A 136 2.43 -24.25 -1.54
N THR A 137 1.16 -24.60 -1.32
CA THR A 137 0.77 -25.81 -0.58
C THR A 137 1.08 -27.07 -1.37
N ALA A 138 0.75 -27.12 -2.67
CA ALA A 138 1.10 -28.24 -3.55
C ALA A 138 2.62 -28.40 -3.70
N ALA A 139 3.36 -27.28 -3.78
CA ALA A 139 4.82 -27.26 -3.80
C ALA A 139 5.43 -27.83 -2.50
N LYS A 140 4.78 -27.61 -1.35
CA LYS A 140 5.16 -28.23 -0.08
C LYS A 140 4.76 -29.72 0.01
N GLN A 141 3.79 -30.14 -0.79
CA GLN A 141 3.29 -31.53 -0.88
C GLN A 141 3.78 -32.24 -2.16
N THR A 142 4.99 -31.90 -2.64
CA THR A 142 5.51 -32.27 -3.97
C THR A 142 5.95 -33.72 -4.14
N LYS A 143 5.82 -34.59 -3.13
CA LYS A 143 6.23 -36.00 -3.34
C LYS A 143 5.31 -36.81 -4.25
N TRP A 144 4.12 -36.32 -4.62
CA TRP A 144 3.12 -37.13 -5.34
C TRP A 144 2.53 -36.51 -6.62
N PHE A 145 2.76 -35.22 -6.87
CA PHE A 145 2.19 -34.53 -8.03
C PHE A 145 2.66 -35.03 -9.41
N PRO A 146 3.94 -35.36 -9.67
CA PRO A 146 4.38 -35.82 -10.99
C PRO A 146 3.92 -37.25 -11.34
N VAL A 147 3.42 -38.02 -10.37
CA VAL A 147 2.96 -39.41 -10.59
C VAL A 147 1.47 -39.44 -10.94
N VAL A 148 0.65 -38.64 -10.26
CA VAL A 148 -0.80 -38.57 -10.52
C VAL A 148 -1.10 -38.00 -11.91
N GLY A 149 -0.32 -37.00 -12.37
CA GLY A 149 -0.46 -36.47 -13.73
C GLY A 149 -0.14 -37.50 -14.82
N GLN A 150 0.84 -38.38 -14.59
CA GLN A 150 1.17 -39.46 -15.52
C GLN A 150 0.11 -40.58 -15.49
N ALA A 151 -0.41 -40.94 -14.31
CA ALA A 151 -1.45 -41.96 -14.18
C ALA A 151 -2.76 -41.56 -14.89
N VAL A 152 -3.18 -40.29 -14.75
CA VAL A 152 -4.38 -39.77 -15.42
C VAL A 152 -4.18 -39.71 -16.95
N SER A 153 -2.98 -39.34 -17.41
CA SER A 153 -2.64 -39.32 -18.84
C SER A 153 -2.66 -40.73 -19.45
N ALA A 154 -2.15 -41.73 -18.72
CA ALA A 154 -2.19 -43.13 -19.14
C ALA A 154 -3.61 -43.72 -19.15
N SER A 155 -4.49 -43.31 -18.23
CA SER A 155 -5.89 -43.76 -18.19
C SER A 155 -6.79 -43.12 -19.25
N ILE A 156 -6.39 -41.98 -19.81
CA ILE A 156 -7.13 -41.31 -20.90
C ILE A 156 -6.58 -41.73 -22.28
N SER A 157 -5.36 -42.28 -22.34
CA SER A 157 -4.71 -42.70 -23.59
C SER A 157 -4.98 -44.17 -23.97
N TYR A 158 -6.04 -44.78 -23.45
CA TYR A 158 -6.58 -46.06 -23.90
C TYR A 158 -8.11 -46.02 -23.95
#